data_AF-A0A442BGD6-F1
#
_entry.id   AF-A0A442BGD6-F1
#
_cell.length_a   1.000
_cell.length_b   1.000
_cell.length_c   1.000
_cell.angle_alpha   90.00
_cell.angle_beta   90.00
_cell.angle_gamma   90.00
#
_symmetry.space_group_name_H-M   'P 1'
#
loop_
_entity.id
_entity.type
_entity.pdbx_description
1 polymer ?
#
loop_
_entity_poly.entity_id
_entity_poly.type
_entity_poly.pdbx_seq_one_letter_code
_entity_poly.pdbx_strand_id
1 'polypeptide(L)'
;MVTRVEINSQQEFTSAGTIGALMFIAGPLVSAFGYYKVLSANEYVDTTGFWIMVGLGAIAAQAGIVLLLVGRKYDHQVTVHPANQQQPSKLGERPEWN
;
A
#
# COMPACT_ATOMS: atom_id res chain seq x y z
N MET A 1 3.94 -37.16 -6.40
CA MET A 1 4.84 -36.32 -5.58
C MET A 1 4.65 -34.88 -6.02
N VAL A 2 4.35 -33.96 -5.09
CA VAL A 2 4.02 -32.55 -5.42
C VAL A 2 4.97 -31.63 -4.69
N THR A 3 5.72 -30.83 -5.44
CA THR A 3 6.54 -29.74 -4.89
C THR A 3 5.62 -28.63 -4.40
N ARG A 4 5.75 -28.23 -3.13
CA ARG A 4 4.97 -27.11 -2.56
C ARG A 4 5.80 -25.83 -2.69
N VAL A 5 5.28 -24.84 -3.40
CA VAL A 5 5.88 -23.51 -3.50
C VAL A 5 5.03 -22.55 -2.68
N GLU A 6 5.61 -21.92 -1.66
CA GLU A 6 4.97 -20.89 -0.87
C GLU A 6 5.50 -19.53 -1.33
N ILE A 7 4.59 -18.62 -1.67
CA ILE A 7 4.91 -17.25 -2.07
C ILE A 7 4.28 -16.33 -1.02
N ASN A 8 5.11 -15.76 -0.16
CA ASN A 8 4.67 -14.75 0.80
C ASN A 8 4.95 -13.37 0.21
N SER A 9 3.90 -12.58 0.01
CA SER A 9 4.02 -11.24 -0.57
C SER A 9 3.71 -10.20 0.49
N GLN A 10 4.69 -9.37 0.83
CA GLN A 10 4.52 -8.24 1.72
C GLN A 10 4.42 -6.96 0.88
N GLN A 11 3.50 -6.08 1.26
CA GLN A 11 3.33 -4.79 0.62
C GLN A 11 3.54 -3.70 1.65
N GLU A 12 4.48 -2.80 1.35
CA GLU A 12 4.80 -1.67 2.21
C GLU A 12 4.68 -0.36 1.42
N PHE A 13 4.34 0.72 2.11
CA PHE A 13 4.39 2.05 1.53
C PHE A 13 5.78 2.65 1.66
N THR A 14 6.29 3.20 0.57
CA THR A 14 7.45 4.09 0.59
C THR A 14 7.04 5.45 1.17
N SER A 15 7.99 6.33 1.44
CA SER A 15 7.70 7.69 1.95
C SER A 15 6.70 8.43 1.05
N ALA A 16 6.79 8.27 -0.27
CA ALA A 16 5.84 8.83 -1.22
C ALA A 16 4.44 8.22 -1.07
N GLY A 17 4.35 6.90 -0.86
CA GLY A 17 3.10 6.20 -0.61
C GLY A 17 2.42 6.65 0.69
N THR A 18 3.21 6.87 1.74
CA THR A 18 2.73 7.40 3.02
C THR A 18 2.21 8.83 2.89
N ILE A 19 2.91 9.71 2.18
CA ILE A 19 2.43 11.07 1.86
C ILE A 19 1.13 10.97 1.06
N GLY A 20 1.07 10.08 0.06
CA GLY A 20 -0.13 9.85 -0.73
C GLY A 20 -1.33 9.42 0.12
N ALA A 21 -1.12 8.50 1.07
CA ALA A 21 -2.14 8.05 2.01
C ALA A 21 -2.62 9.20 2.92
N LEU A 22 -1.70 10.02 3.42
CA LEU A 22 -2.06 11.20 4.23
C LEU A 22 -2.88 12.20 3.42
N MET A 23 -2.49 12.49 2.18
CA MET A 23 -3.25 13.40 1.30
C MET A 23 -4.63 12.84 0.93
N PHE A 24 -4.73 11.53 0.69
CA PHE A 24 -6.00 10.87 0.40
C PHE A 24 -6.99 10.94 1.56
N ILE A 25 -6.50 10.86 2.81
CA ILE A 25 -7.34 10.93 4.01
C ILE A 25 -7.61 12.39 4.40
N ALA A 26 -6.58 13.24 4.38
CA ALA A 26 -6.69 14.63 4.81
C ALA A 26 -7.46 15.50 3.82
N GLY A 27 -7.37 15.21 2.52
CA GLY A 27 -8.08 15.95 1.46
C GLY A 27 -9.59 16.06 1.72
N PRO A 28 -10.31 14.93 1.86
CA PRO A 28 -11.73 14.93 2.18
C PRO A 28 -12.07 15.61 3.51
N LEU A 29 -11.20 15.52 4.53
CA LEU A 29 -11.41 16.19 5.82
C LEU A 29 -11.31 17.72 5.69
N VAL A 30 -10.33 18.21 4.94
CA VAL A 30 -10.17 19.64 4.62
C VAL A 30 -11.38 20.14 3.82
N SER A 31 -11.84 19.38 2.82
CA SER A 31 -13.03 19.72 2.06
C SER A 31 -14.29 19.71 2.92
N ALA A 32 -14.46 18.72 3.81
CA ALA A 32 -15.60 18.64 4.71
C ALA A 32 -15.62 19.83 5.67
N PHE A 33 -14.48 20.26 6.20
CA PHE A 33 -14.37 21.45 7.04
C PHE A 33 -14.75 22.72 6.28
N GLY A 34 -14.21 22.92 5.07
CA GLY A 34 -14.57 24.05 4.22
C GLY A 34 -16.06 24.09 3.93
N TYR A 35 -16.64 22.95 3.52
CA TYR A 35 -18.06 22.84 3.22
C TYR A 35 -18.94 23.08 4.46
N TYR A 36 -18.56 22.55 5.62
CA TYR A 36 -19.25 22.81 6.89
C TYR A 36 -19.29 24.31 7.22
N LYS A 37 -18.19 25.04 6.96
CA LYS A 37 -18.14 26.50 7.16
C LYS A 37 -19.06 27.26 6.22
N VAL A 38 -19.19 26.82 4.97
CA VAL A 38 -20.18 27.36 4.02
C VAL A 38 -21.60 27.14 4.55
N LEU A 39 -21.93 25.92 5.01
CA LEU A 39 -23.26 25.59 5.52
C LEU A 39 -23.62 26.30 6.83
N SER A 40 -22.61 26.64 7.65
CA SER A 40 -22.78 27.32 8.94
C SER A 40 -22.74 28.85 8.83
N ALA A 41 -22.63 29.40 7.62
CA ALA A 41 -22.61 30.83 7.41
C ALA A 41 -24.03 31.39 7.57
N ASN A 42 -24.24 32.19 8.62
CA ASN A 42 -25.58 32.65 9.00
C ASN A 42 -26.00 33.97 8.32
N GLU A 43 -25.16 34.58 7.47
CA GLU A 43 -25.44 35.82 6.72
C GLU A 43 -24.63 35.88 5.40
N TYR A 44 -24.76 36.97 4.62
CA TYR A 44 -23.98 37.28 3.39
C TYR A 44 -22.47 37.43 3.68
N VAL A 45 -21.82 36.34 4.06
CA VAL A 45 -20.38 36.22 4.24
C VAL A 45 -19.78 35.70 2.93
N ASP A 46 -18.67 36.30 2.49
CA ASP A 46 -17.91 35.77 1.35
C ASP A 46 -17.37 34.37 1.69
N THR A 47 -17.90 33.36 0.99
CA THR A 47 -17.54 31.95 1.18
C THR A 47 -16.51 31.45 0.17
N THR A 48 -15.99 32.33 -0.69
CA THR A 48 -15.06 31.97 -1.78
C THR A 48 -13.84 31.21 -1.25
N GLY A 49 -13.26 31.66 -0.14
CA GLY A 49 -12.11 30.99 0.48
C GLY A 49 -12.40 29.55 0.92
N PHE A 50 -13.62 29.28 1.41
CA PHE A 50 -14.02 27.93 1.80
C PHE A 50 -14.25 27.03 0.59
N TRP A 51 -14.79 27.56 -0.51
CA TRP A 51 -14.90 26.81 -1.77
C TRP A 51 -13.53 26.48 -2.38
N ILE A 52 -12.56 27.38 -2.28
CA ILE A 52 -11.17 27.10 -2.65
C ILE A 52 -10.62 25.96 -1.77
N MET A 53 -10.88 25.99 -0.47
CA MET A 53 -10.47 24.91 0.46
C MET A 53 -11.08 23.56 0.08
N VAL A 54 -12.36 23.54 -0.32
CA VAL A 54 -13.03 22.34 -0.85
C VAL A 54 -12.33 21.83 -2.09
N GLY A 55 -12.01 22.70 -3.05
CA GLY A 55 -11.31 22.35 -4.28
C GLY A 55 -9.90 21.82 -4.02
N LEU A 56 -9.13 22.47 -3.15
CA LEU A 56 -7.79 22.04 -2.77
C LEU A 56 -7.80 20.68 -2.06
N GLY A 57 -8.76 20.42 -1.18
CA GLY A 57 -8.91 19.10 -0.54
C GLY A 57 -9.25 18.01 -1.55
N ALA A 58 -10.09 18.29 -2.55
CA ALA A 58 -10.40 17.36 -3.62
C ALA A 58 -9.18 17.05 -4.51
N ILE A 59 -8.39 18.08 -4.86
CA ILE A 59 -7.13 17.91 -5.61
C ILE A 59 -6.12 17.11 -4.80
N ALA A 60 -5.97 17.43 -3.51
CA ALA A 60 -5.08 16.70 -2.61
C ALA A 60 -5.46 15.22 -2.52
N ALA A 61 -6.75 14.90 -2.43
CA ALA A 61 -7.21 13.52 -2.41
C ALA A 61 -6.84 12.76 -3.69
N GLN A 62 -7.06 13.37 -4.87
CA GLN A 62 -6.73 12.77 -6.16
C GLN A 62 -5.22 12.56 -6.33
N ALA A 63 -4.41 13.57 -6.00
CA ALA A 63 -2.95 13.45 -5.99
C ALA A 63 -2.48 12.37 -4.99
N GLY A 64 -3.15 12.28 -3.84
CA GLY A 64 -2.92 11.27 -2.82
C GLY A 64 -3.10 9.84 -3.34
N ILE A 65 -4.17 9.59 -4.11
CA ILE A 65 -4.41 8.29 -4.76
C ILE A 65 -3.23 7.93 -5.67
N VAL A 66 -2.79 8.85 -6.52
CA VAL A 66 -1.67 8.60 -7.45
C VAL A 66 -0.40 8.25 -6.70
N LEU A 67 -0.04 9.02 -5.67
CA LEU A 67 1.14 8.78 -4.85
C LEU A 67 1.04 7.48 -4.05
N LEU A 68 -0.15 7.14 -3.56
CA LEU A 68 -0.42 5.87 -2.87
C LEU A 68 -0.26 4.66 -3.81
N LEU A 69 -0.58 4.81 -5.10
CA LEU A 69 -0.41 3.74 -6.09
C LEU A 69 1.06 3.57 -6.49
N VAL A 70 1.75 4.67 -6.77
CA VAL A 70 3.17 4.65 -7.21
C VAL A 70 4.11 4.35 -6.04
N GLY A 71 3.77 4.77 -4.83
CA GLY A 71 4.58 4.61 -3.63
C GLY A 71 4.47 3.24 -2.96
N ARG A 72 4.16 2.18 -3.70
CA ARG A 72 4.08 0.81 -3.18
C ARG A 72 5.37 0.06 -3.48
N LYS A 73 5.92 -0.60 -2.46
CA LYS A 73 6.99 -1.58 -2.61
C LYS A 73 6.42 -2.96 -2.32
N TYR A 74 6.75 -3.91 -3.18
CA TYR A 74 6.39 -5.32 -3.02
C TYR A 74 7.66 -6.11 -2.73
N ASP A 75 7.63 -6.90 -1.67
CA ASP A 75 8.66 -7.90 -1.39
C ASP A 75 8.02 -9.29 -1.48
N HIS A 76 8.59 -10.14 -2.33
CA HIS A 76 8.09 -11.48 -2.59
C HIS A 76 9.11 -12.50 -2.10
N GLN A 77 8.79 -13.14 -0.97
CA GLN A 77 9.59 -14.24 -0.45
C GLN A 77 9.04 -15.56 -1.00
N VAL A 78 9.85 -16.24 -1.81
CA VAL A 78 9.50 -17.55 -2.39
C VAL A 78 10.24 -18.64 -1.63
N THR A 79 9.49 -19.54 -0.98
CA THR A 79 10.04 -20.72 -0.32
C THR A 79 9.60 -21.96 -1.07
N VAL A 80 10.56 -22.70 -1.63
CA VAL A 80 10.29 -23.96 -2.34
C VAL A 80 10.56 -25.11 -1.37
N HIS A 81 9.52 -25.90 -1.10
CA HIS A 81 9.62 -27.15 -0.37
C HIS A 81 9.67 -28.29 -1.39
N PRO A 82 10.88 -28.78 -1.77
CA PRO A 82 10.99 -29.92 -2.68
C PRO A 82 10.36 -31.17 -2.04
N ALA A 83 9.61 -31.92 -2.84
CA ALA A 83 8.90 -33.12 -2.38
C ALA A 83 9.81 -34.27 -1.92
N ASN A 84 11.13 -34.16 -2.14
CA ASN A 84 12.14 -35.13 -1.74
C ASN A 84 13.39 -34.40 -1.22
N GLN A 85 13.50 -34.21 0.10
CA GLN A 85 14.80 -34.32 0.76
C GLN A 85 15.10 -35.82 0.89
N GLN A 86 15.40 -36.49 -0.22
CA GLN A 86 16.18 -37.72 -0.11
C GLN A 86 17.53 -37.28 0.45
N GLN A 87 17.94 -37.91 1.56
CA GLN A 87 19.18 -37.66 2.28
C GLN A 87 20.33 -37.33 1.33
N PRO A 88 21.26 -36.44 1.71
CA PRO A 88 22.50 -36.29 0.97
C PRO A 88 23.17 -37.66 0.93
N SER A 89 23.03 -38.36 -0.19
CA SER A 89 23.89 -39.49 -0.53
C SER A 89 25.30 -38.91 -0.47
N LYS A 90 26.03 -39.22 0.59
CA LYS A 90 27.46 -38.91 0.67
C LYS A 90 28.07 -39.50 -0.59
N LEU A 91 28.57 -38.62 -1.45
CA LEU A 91 29.25 -38.98 -2.68
C LEU A 91 30.50 -39.79 -2.29
N GLY A 92 30.39 -41.12 -2.18
CA GLY A 92 31.50 -41.99 -1.79
C GLY A 92 31.17 -43.33 -1.13
N GLU A 93 29.98 -43.53 -0.58
CA GLU A 93 29.66 -44.82 0.06
C GLU A 93 29.17 -45.83 -1.00
N ARG A 94 30.09 -46.73 -1.42
CA ARG A 94 29.71 -47.93 -2.17
C ARG A 94 28.94 -48.87 -1.22
N PRO A 95 27.78 -49.40 -1.63
CA PRO A 95 27.10 -50.41 -0.82
C PRO A 95 27.94 -51.70 -0.82
N GLU A 96 28.41 -52.08 0.36
CA GLU A 96 29.01 -53.38 0.61
C GLU A 96 27.88 -54.41 0.68
N TRP A 97 27.83 -55.30 -0.31
CA TRP A 97 26.93 -56.45 -0.30
C TRP A 97 27.62 -57.59 0.46
N ASN A 98 27.11 -57.92 1.65
CA ASN A 98 27.32 -59.20 2.33
C ASN A 98 26.07 -60.07 2.16
#